data_AF-A0AB33CUV8-F1
#
_entry.id   AF-A0AB33CUV8-F1
#
_cell.length_a   1.000
_cell.length_b   1.000
_cell.length_c   1.000
_cell.angle_alpha   90.00
_cell.angle_beta   90.00
_cell.angle_gamma   90.00
#
_symmetry.space_group_name_H-M   'P 1'
#
loop_
_entity.id
_entity.type
_entity.pdbx_description
1 polymer ?
#
loop_
_entity_poly.entity_id
_entity_poly.type
_entity_poly.pdbx_seq_one_letter_code
_entity_poly.pdbx_strand_id
1 'polypeptide(L)'
;MSADDQALHALEVVLRDSRNMGVIMALGRLSVMPRTQDELQTTIRDMEVVRSFIQDRVPAGLLDAATRVFTEHATRVREQFSAAASS
;
A
#
# COMPACT_ATOMS: atom_id res chain seq x y z
N MET A 1 -5.76 -14.71 18.85
CA MET A 1 -5.23 -13.82 17.81
C MET A 1 -3.73 -13.83 17.92
N SER A 2 -3.02 -14.00 16.80
CA SER A 2 -1.56 -13.83 16.78
C SER A 2 -1.21 -12.35 16.97
N ALA A 3 0.05 -12.06 17.34
CA ALA A 3 0.54 -10.67 17.43
C ALA A 3 0.41 -9.93 16.09
N ASP A 4 0.55 -10.65 14.97
CA ASP A 4 0.40 -10.13 13.61
C ASP A 4 -1.04 -9.71 13.32
N ASP A 5 -2.04 -10.49 13.75
CA ASP A 5 -3.46 -10.14 13.56
C ASP A 5 -3.85 -8.87 14.32
N GLN A 6 -3.28 -8.67 15.51
CA GLN A 6 -3.50 -7.46 16.31
C GLN A 6 -2.87 -6.23 15.66
N ALA A 7 -1.65 -6.36 15.12
CA ALA A 7 -0.98 -5.27 14.42
C ALA A 7 -1.73 -4.87 13.15
N LEU A 8 -2.23 -5.85 12.38
CA LEU A 8 -3.06 -5.62 11.21
C LEU A 8 -4.36 -4.91 11.57
N HIS A 9 -5.05 -5.36 12.63
CA HIS A 9 -6.27 -4.71 13.08
C HIS A 9 -6.03 -3.27 13.56
N ALA A 10 -4.92 -3.02 14.26
CA ALA A 10 -4.55 -1.66 14.65
C ALA A 10 -4.25 -0.77 13.43
N LEU A 11 -3.61 -1.30 12.39
CA LEU A 11 -3.42 -0.59 11.12
C LEU A 11 -4.75 -0.25 10.44
N GLU A 12 -5.71 -1.16 10.43
CA GLU A 12 -7.06 -0.90 9.90
C GLU A 12 -7.76 0.25 10.63
N VAL A 13 -7.60 0.32 11.97
CA VAL A 13 -8.17 1.42 12.78
C VAL A 13 -7.53 2.76 12.41
N VAL A 14 -6.20 2.82 12.26
CA VAL A 14 -5.50 4.05 11.84
C VAL A 14 -5.94 4.46 10.43
N LEU A 15 -6.13 3.49 9.52
CA LEU A 15 -6.58 3.75 8.15
C LEU A 15 -8.01 4.28 8.07
N ARG A 16 -8.91 3.84 8.95
CA ARG A 16 -10.34 4.25 8.96
C ARG A 16 -10.60 5.67 9.47
N ASP A 17 -9.58 6.40 9.91
CA ASP A 17 -9.70 7.81 10.20
C ASP A 17 -10.07 8.58 8.91
N SER A 18 -11.19 9.30 8.93
CA SER A 18 -11.70 10.09 7.80
C SER A 18 -10.67 11.05 7.17
N ARG A 19 -9.65 11.45 7.92
CA ARG A 19 -8.53 12.29 7.45
C ARG A 19 -7.61 11.56 6.47
N ASN A 20 -7.70 10.24 6.38
CA ASN A 20 -6.89 9.38 5.52
C ASN A 20 -7.63 8.94 4.24
N MET A 21 -8.71 9.63 3.84
CA MET A 21 -9.49 9.27 2.65
C MET A 21 -8.63 9.14 1.37
N GLY A 22 -7.63 10.00 1.19
CA GLY A 22 -6.68 9.90 0.07
C GLY A 22 -5.90 8.59 0.06
N VAL A 23 -5.52 8.10 1.24
CA VAL A 23 -4.82 6.81 1.43
C VAL A 23 -5.78 5.64 1.18
N ILE A 24 -7.01 5.71 1.69
CA ILE A 24 -8.04 4.69 1.44
C ILE A 24 -8.30 4.55 -0.06
N MET A 25 -8.43 5.67 -0.78
CA MET A 25 -8.62 5.66 -2.22
C MET A 25 -7.40 5.12 -2.98
N ALA A 26 -6.18 5.50 -2.55
CA ALA A 26 -4.94 4.97 -3.12
C ALA A 26 -4.84 3.45 -2.91
N LEU A 27 -5.10 2.95 -1.70
CA LEU A 27 -5.15 1.52 -1.41
C LEU A 27 -6.21 0.79 -2.25
N GLY A 28 -7.38 1.41 -2.41
CA GLY A 28 -8.43 0.89 -3.29
C GLY A 28 -7.97 0.77 -4.75
N ARG A 29 -7.27 1.78 -5.29
CA ARG A 29 -6.72 1.73 -6.65
C ARG A 29 -5.57 0.73 -6.79
N LEU A 30 -4.70 0.63 -5.78
CA LEU A 30 -3.60 -0.34 -5.73
C LEU A 30 -4.09 -1.80 -5.68
N SER A 31 -5.35 -2.05 -5.29
CA SER A 31 -5.94 -3.39 -5.43
C SER A 31 -6.14 -3.82 -6.90
N VAL A 32 -6.11 -2.87 -7.84
CA VAL A 32 -6.25 -3.10 -9.27
C VAL A 32 -4.90 -3.01 -9.95
N MET A 33 -4.58 -4.03 -10.73
CA MET A 33 -3.30 -4.10 -11.43
C MET A 33 -3.29 -3.19 -12.67
N PRO A 34 -2.25 -2.35 -12.87
CA PRO A 34 -2.15 -1.50 -14.05
C PRO A 34 -1.88 -2.34 -15.31
N ARG A 35 -2.59 -2.02 -16.39
CA ARG A 35 -2.48 -2.62 -17.73
C ARG A 35 -1.90 -1.67 -18.76
N THR A 36 -1.91 -0.37 -18.49
CA THR A 36 -1.36 0.68 -19.37
C THR A 36 -0.25 1.45 -18.69
N GLN A 37 0.55 2.18 -19.47
CA GLN A 37 1.61 3.05 -18.94
C GLN A 37 1.05 4.19 -18.06
N ASP A 38 -0.11 4.75 -18.44
CA ASP A 38 -0.78 5.80 -17.65
C ASP A 38 -1.32 5.27 -16.32
N GLU A 39 -1.86 4.04 -16.32
CA GLU A 39 -2.26 3.34 -15.10
C GLU A 39 -1.04 3.07 -14.21
N LEU A 40 0.10 2.66 -14.78
CA LEU A 40 1.34 2.48 -14.02
C LEU A 40 1.80 3.78 -13.34
N GLN A 41 1.77 4.90 -14.05
CA GLN A 41 2.11 6.21 -13.47
C GLN A 41 1.16 6.59 -12.32
N THR A 42 -0.12 6.22 -12.44
CA THR A 42 -1.10 6.40 -11.37
C THR A 42 -0.79 5.50 -10.17
N THR A 43 -0.50 4.22 -10.40
CA THR A 43 -0.06 3.27 -9.37
C THR A 43 1.17 3.77 -8.62
N ILE A 44 2.17 4.32 -9.32
CA ILE A 44 3.39 4.87 -8.68
C ILE A 44 3.03 6.02 -7.73
N ARG A 45 2.19 6.97 -8.16
CA ARG A 45 1.73 8.07 -7.30
C ARG A 45 0.94 7.57 -6.09
N ASP A 46 0.09 6.56 -6.29
CA ASP A 46 -0.67 5.95 -5.20
C ASP A 46 0.25 5.25 -4.19
N MET A 47 1.32 4.60 -4.66
CA MET A 47 2.35 4.03 -3.79
C MET A 47 3.07 5.11 -2.97
N GLU A 48 3.35 6.27 -3.55
CA GLU A 48 3.94 7.41 -2.82
C GLU A 48 3.01 7.93 -1.72
N VAL A 49 1.70 8.06 -2.01
CA VAL A 49 0.70 8.48 -1.02
C VAL A 49 0.67 7.51 0.17
N VAL A 50 0.69 6.20 -0.09
CA VAL A 50 0.71 5.19 0.97
C VAL A 50 2.04 5.22 1.74
N ARG A 51 3.17 5.39 1.06
CA ARG A 51 4.49 5.52 1.70
C ARG A 51 4.55 6.71 2.65
N SER A 52 4.11 7.90 2.22
CA SER A 52 4.07 9.09 3.06
C SER A 52 3.17 8.89 4.28
N PHE A 53 2.01 8.24 4.09
CA PHE A 53 1.14 7.91 5.21
C PHE A 53 1.82 6.99 6.24
N ILE A 54 2.53 5.95 5.79
CA ILE A 54 3.27 5.05 6.68
C ILE A 54 4.32 5.83 7.47
N GLN A 55 5.08 6.71 6.80
CA GLN A 55 6.15 7.47 7.44
C GLN A 55 5.64 8.53 8.43
N ASP A 56 4.55 9.20 8.10
CA ASP A 56 4.12 10.42 8.81
C ASP A 56 2.99 10.17 9.82
N ARG A 57 2.21 9.10 9.65
CA ARG A 57 0.93 8.90 10.37
C ARG A 57 0.81 7.56 11.08
N VAL A 58 1.59 6.55 10.71
CA VAL A 58 1.55 5.25 11.39
C VAL A 58 2.37 5.32 12.69
N PRO A 59 1.82 4.92 13.85
CA PRO A 59 2.56 4.87 15.11
C PRO A 59 3.80 3.97 15.02
N ALA A 60 4.87 4.35 15.71
CA ALA A 60 6.17 3.66 15.65
C ALA A 60 6.08 2.15 15.87
N GLY A 61 5.23 1.70 16.81
CA GLY A 61 5.03 0.27 17.10
C GLY A 61 4.34 -0.54 15.99
N LEU A 62 3.83 0.12 14.94
CA LEU A 62 3.16 -0.51 13.79
C LEU A 62 3.93 -0.31 12.47
N LEU A 63 5.04 0.44 12.48
CA LEU A 63 5.80 0.78 11.27
C LEU A 63 6.35 -0.45 10.56
N ASP A 64 6.90 -1.42 11.29
CA ASP A 64 7.46 -2.63 10.70
C ASP A 64 6.39 -3.46 9.99
N ALA A 65 5.23 -3.63 10.63
CA ALA A 65 4.10 -4.34 10.05
C ALA A 65 3.57 -3.62 8.79
N ALA A 66 3.41 -2.30 8.84
CA ALA A 66 2.96 -1.50 7.70
C ALA A 66 3.96 -1.55 6.53
N THR A 67 5.25 -1.45 6.83
CA THR A 67 6.34 -1.48 5.84
C THR A 67 6.44 -2.85 5.17
N ARG A 68 6.27 -3.94 5.93
CA ARG A 68 6.24 -5.30 5.38
C ARG A 68 5.11 -5.46 4.37
N VAL A 69 3.88 -5.11 4.75
CA VAL A 69 2.70 -5.20 3.87
C VAL A 69 2.88 -4.36 2.61
N PHE A 70 3.37 -3.13 2.75
CA PHE A 70 3.63 -2.25 1.61
C PHE A 70 4.70 -2.80 0.65
N THR A 71 5.80 -3.34 1.19
CA THR A 71 6.91 -3.88 0.40
C THR A 71 6.51 -5.15 -0.35
N GLU A 72 5.72 -6.03 0.26
CA GLU A 72 5.17 -7.21 -0.40
C GLU A 72 4.29 -6.81 -1.58
N HIS A 73 3.44 -5.81 -1.40
CA HIS A 73 2.59 -5.28 -2.47
C HIS A 73 3.41 -4.67 -3.61
N ALA A 74 4.37 -3.80 -3.29
CA ALA A 74 5.28 -3.20 -4.27
C ALA A 74 6.04 -4.24 -5.11
N THR A 75 6.49 -5.31 -4.46
CA THR A 75 7.22 -6.40 -5.11
C THR A 75 6.34 -7.12 -6.13
N ARG A 76 5.09 -7.45 -5.77
CA ARG A 76 4.12 -8.08 -6.68
C ARG A 76 3.79 -7.22 -7.89
N VAL A 77 3.61 -5.90 -7.68
CA VAL A 77 3.38 -4.94 -8.77
C VAL A 77 4.54 -4.96 -9.77
N ARG A 78 5.78 -4.91 -9.27
CA ARG A 78 6.99 -4.95 -10.11
C ARG A 78 7.14 -6.24 -10.89
N GLU A 79 6.98 -7.40 -10.24
CA GLU A 79 7.18 -8.71 -10.86
C GLU A 79 6.27 -8.93 -12.07
N GLN A 80 4.99 -8.61 -11.94
CA GLN A 80 4.03 -8.77 -13.02
C GLN A 80 4.25 -7.77 -14.16
N PHE A 81 4.63 -6.52 -13.88
CA PHE A 81 4.90 -5.56 -14.95
C PHE A 81 6.15 -5.94 -15.74
N SER A 82 7.20 -6.44 -15.07
CA SER A 82 8.38 -6.98 -15.73
C SER A 82 8.06 -8.25 -16.55
N ALA A 83 7.15 -9.10 -16.08
CA ALA A 83 6.71 -10.28 -16.82
C ALA A 83 5.88 -9.91 -18.06
N ALA A 84 4.98 -8.93 -17.95
CA ALA A 84 4.18 -8.42 -19.06
C ALA A 84 5.03 -7.67 -20.11
N ALA A 85 6.10 -7.00 -19.70
CA ALA A 85 7.05 -6.36 -20.62
C ALA A 85 7.96 -7.34 -21.38
N SER A 86 8.01 -8.61 -20.95
CA SER A 86 8.82 -9.67 -21.55
C SER A 86 8.01 -10.63 -22.43
N SER A 87 6.73 -10.33 -22.66
CA SER A 87 5.77 -11.12 -23.46
C SER A 87 5.41 -10.39 -24.75
#